data_AF-A0A536WTZ0-F1
#
_entry.id   AF-A0A536WTZ0-F1
#
_cell.length_a   1.000
_cell.length_b   1.000
_cell.length_c   1.000
_cell.angle_alpha   90.00
_cell.angle_beta   90.00
_cell.angle_gamma   90.00
#
_symmetry.space_group_name_H-M   'P 1'
#
loop_
_entity.id
_entity.type
_entity.pdbx_description
1 polymer ?
#
loop_
_entity_poly.entity_id
_entity_poly.type
_entity_poly.pdbx_seq_one_letter_code
_entity_poly.pdbx_strand_id
1 'polypeptide(L)'
;MSNQSLFERVNLTNAQLFERAQRVIPGGVNSPVRAFRAVGGTPRFITKAQGPYIFDAEGQRYIDYIGSWGPMILGHGHPAVLDAVQKAALDGFSFGAPTEREVELAEEILKLVPSMEQVRLVSSGTEAAMSALRLARGATGRNKIVKFEGCYHGHADSLLVKAGSGLATFGNPTSAGVPADVVHHTLVLEYNNAAQLDEAFALHGDAIACVMIEPIAGNMNFVRAGVPFMKRLRELCTRHGALLVFDEV
;
A
#
# COMPACT_ATOMS: atom_id res chain seq x y z
N MET A 1 24.66 34.94 34.03
CA MET A 1 25.19 35.17 32.66
C MET A 1 26.22 34.08 32.37
N SER A 2 26.34 33.65 31.11
CA SER A 2 27.12 32.50 30.59
C SER A 2 26.47 31.14 30.87
N ASN A 3 26.26 30.21 29.94
CA ASN A 3 26.77 30.06 28.57
C ASN A 3 25.67 29.36 27.72
N GLN A 4 24.83 30.13 27.01
CA GLN A 4 24.09 29.62 25.85
C GLN A 4 24.97 29.88 24.61
N SER A 5 26.01 29.07 24.42
CA SER A 5 26.70 29.06 23.12
C SER A 5 25.84 28.29 22.13
N LEU A 6 24.98 29.04 21.45
CA LEU A 6 24.78 29.03 20.00
C LEU A 6 25.52 27.91 19.26
N PHE A 7 25.00 26.68 19.31
CA PHE A 7 24.93 25.90 18.08
C PHE A 7 23.72 26.45 17.34
N GLU A 8 23.91 27.49 16.53
CA GLU A 8 23.01 27.71 15.41
C GLU A 8 23.00 26.38 14.64
N ARG A 9 21.90 25.63 14.75
CA ARG A 9 21.67 24.53 13.82
C ARG A 9 21.68 25.18 12.46
N VAL A 10 22.74 24.97 11.69
CA VAL A 10 22.77 25.33 10.28
C VAL A 10 21.59 24.60 9.65
N ASN A 11 20.53 25.34 9.33
CA ASN A 11 19.37 24.79 8.65
C ASN A 11 19.83 24.41 7.25
N LEU A 12 20.04 23.10 7.05
CA LEU A 12 20.43 22.56 5.75
C LEU A 12 19.27 22.75 4.77
N THR A 13 19.60 23.15 3.55
CA THR A 13 18.63 23.25 2.46
C THR A 13 18.10 21.87 2.07
N ASN A 14 16.98 21.84 1.34
CA ASN A 14 16.44 20.60 0.77
C ASN A 14 17.51 19.89 -0.08
N ALA A 15 18.30 20.65 -0.85
CA ALA A 15 19.37 20.12 -1.70
C ALA A 15 20.52 19.51 -0.89
N GLN A 16 20.98 20.20 0.16
CA GLN A 16 22.05 19.70 1.04
C GLN A 16 21.62 18.43 1.78
N LEU A 17 20.36 18.38 2.25
CA LEU A 17 19.81 17.18 2.88
C LEU A 17 19.71 16.02 1.88
N PHE A 18 19.27 16.28 0.65
CA PHE A 18 19.19 15.24 -0.38
C PHE A 18 20.56 14.69 -0.77
N GLU A 19 21.55 15.57 -0.97
CA GLU A 19 22.92 15.17 -1.25
C GLU A 19 23.47 14.28 -0.11
N ARG A 20 23.23 14.67 1.14
CA ARG A 20 23.64 13.87 2.30
C ARG A 20 22.92 12.52 2.35
N ALA A 21 21.62 12.50 2.02
CA ALA A 21 20.82 11.29 2.01
C ALA A 21 21.27 10.31 0.92
N GLN A 22 21.63 10.79 -0.27
CA GLN A 22 22.11 9.95 -1.38
C GLN A 22 23.39 9.16 -1.04
N ARG A 23 24.18 9.63 -0.07
CA ARG A 23 25.39 8.93 0.40
C ARG A 23 25.08 7.72 1.28
N VAL A 24 23.89 7.67 1.90
CA VAL A 24 23.58 6.69 2.95
C VAL A 24 22.26 5.94 2.75
N ILE A 25 21.41 6.38 1.82
CA ILE A 25 20.14 5.73 1.47
C ILE A 25 20.11 5.53 -0.05
N PRO A 26 19.77 4.34 -0.57
CA PRO A 26 19.65 4.11 -2.01
C PRO A 26 18.71 5.13 -2.68
N GLY A 27 19.24 5.91 -3.61
CA GLY A 27 18.48 6.99 -4.27
C GLY A 27 18.09 8.16 -3.34
N GLY A 28 18.64 8.22 -2.13
CA GLY A 28 18.38 9.25 -1.12
C GLY A 28 17.04 9.11 -0.38
N VAL A 29 16.30 8.01 -0.56
CA VAL A 29 14.93 7.87 -0.03
C VAL A 29 14.57 6.45 0.41
N ASN A 30 13.72 6.32 1.42
CA ASN A 30 13.19 5.02 1.90
C ASN A 30 11.95 4.53 1.13
N SER A 31 11.43 5.32 0.18
CA SER A 31 10.37 4.90 -0.74
C SER A 31 10.58 5.61 -2.09
N PRO A 32 10.61 4.89 -3.23
CA PRO A 32 11.08 5.42 -4.51
C PRO A 32 10.39 6.70 -4.99
N VAL A 33 9.07 6.82 -4.79
CA VAL A 33 8.29 7.99 -5.24
C VAL A 33 8.79 9.30 -4.62
N ARG A 34 9.38 9.24 -3.42
CA ARG A 34 9.90 10.41 -2.70
C ARG A 34 11.14 11.01 -3.37
N ALA A 35 11.80 10.31 -4.29
CA ALA A 35 12.98 10.83 -5.00
C ALA A 35 12.64 11.80 -6.15
N PHE A 36 11.35 12.06 -6.41
CA PHE A 36 10.87 13.01 -7.42
C PHE A 36 11.33 12.71 -8.86
N ARG A 37 11.79 11.48 -9.15
CA ARG A 37 12.31 11.10 -10.47
C ARG A 37 11.33 11.35 -11.62
N ALA A 38 10.03 11.20 -11.36
CA ALA A 38 8.99 11.41 -12.38
C ALA A 38 8.67 12.90 -12.65
N VAL A 39 9.01 13.80 -11.72
CA VAL A 39 8.66 15.25 -11.81
C VAL A 39 9.89 16.16 -11.89
N GLY A 40 11.09 15.60 -11.69
CA GLY A 40 12.34 16.34 -11.64
C GLY A 40 12.51 17.17 -10.37
N GLY A 41 13.68 17.79 -10.25
CA GLY A 41 14.04 18.66 -9.13
C GLY A 41 14.45 17.91 -7.85
N THR A 42 14.53 18.67 -6.76
CA THR A 42 14.97 18.18 -5.45
C THR A 42 13.76 17.86 -4.56
N PRO A 43 13.70 16.67 -3.95
CA PRO A 43 12.67 16.34 -2.96
C PRO A 43 12.59 17.34 -1.81
N ARG A 44 11.39 17.56 -1.29
CA ARG A 44 11.16 18.40 -0.11
C ARG A 44 11.37 17.57 1.16
N PHE A 45 12.32 17.99 1.98
CA PHE A 45 12.57 17.42 3.31
C PHE A 45 11.62 18.08 4.30
N ILE A 46 10.57 17.35 4.69
CA ILE A 46 9.51 17.87 5.55
C ILE A 46 10.00 17.93 7.01
N THR A 47 9.86 19.09 7.64
CA THR A 47 10.28 19.33 9.04
C THR A 47 9.09 19.41 10.00
N LYS A 48 7.93 19.83 9.50
CA LYS A 48 6.70 19.97 10.27
C LYS A 48 5.48 19.74 9.39
N ALA A 49 4.41 19.24 9.97
CA ALA A 49 3.08 19.22 9.38
C ALA A 49 2.02 19.60 10.43
N GLN A 50 0.99 20.36 10.04
CA GLN A 50 -0.09 20.79 10.94
C GLN A 50 -1.35 21.14 10.15
N GLY A 51 -2.48 20.54 10.53
CA GLY A 51 -3.75 20.70 9.81
C GLY A 51 -3.57 20.31 8.33
N PRO A 52 -3.97 21.17 7.38
CA PRO A 52 -3.83 20.89 5.95
C PRO A 52 -2.46 21.29 5.37
N TYR A 53 -1.45 21.57 6.21
CA TYR A 53 -0.16 22.11 5.75
C TYR A 53 1.03 21.24 6.09
N ILE A 54 2.02 21.23 5.19
CA ILE A 54 3.38 20.73 5.43
C ILE A 54 4.39 21.86 5.24
N PHE A 55 5.52 21.76 5.95
CA PHE A 55 6.62 22.72 5.93
C PHE A 55 7.91 21.98 5.64
N ASP A 56 8.70 22.47 4.69
CA ASP A 56 9.98 21.86 4.34
C ASP A 56 11.15 22.39 5.19
N ALA A 57 12.38 21.96 4.88
CA ALA A 57 13.60 22.33 5.59
C ALA A 57 14.02 23.79 5.36
N GLU A 58 13.49 24.42 4.31
CA GLU A 58 13.71 25.83 3.98
C GLU A 58 12.61 26.74 4.55
N GLY A 59 11.65 26.15 5.28
CA GLY A 59 10.52 26.86 5.90
C GLY A 59 9.38 27.16 4.94
N GLN A 60 9.42 26.65 3.70
CA GLN A 60 8.34 26.83 2.75
C GLN A 60 7.12 26.03 3.19
N ARG A 61 5.97 26.71 3.28
CA ARG A 61 4.67 26.10 3.59
C ARG A 61 3.95 25.69 2.31
N TYR A 62 3.34 24.52 2.32
CA TYR A 62 2.51 23.99 1.24
C TYR A 62 1.13 23.58 1.77
N ILE A 63 0.08 23.76 0.98
CA ILE A 63 -1.19 23.04 1.18
C ILE A 63 -0.94 21.59 0.77
N ASP A 64 -1.23 20.64 1.65
CA ASP A 64 -0.90 19.24 1.44
C ASP A 64 -2.09 18.45 0.89
N TYR A 65 -1.97 18.03 -0.38
CA TYR A 65 -2.88 17.09 -1.05
C TYR A 65 -2.34 15.66 -1.07
N ILE A 66 -1.15 15.39 -0.51
CA ILE A 66 -0.57 14.06 -0.39
C ILE A 66 -1.10 13.37 0.87
N GLY A 67 -1.18 14.08 1.99
CA GLY A 67 -1.76 13.56 3.23
C GLY A 67 -1.04 12.30 3.74
N SER A 68 0.28 12.26 3.58
CA SER A 68 1.11 11.08 3.84
C SER A 68 0.70 9.82 3.04
N TRP A 69 0.15 10.01 1.85
CA TRP A 69 -0.42 8.99 0.96
C TRP A 69 -1.74 8.38 1.47
N GLY A 70 -2.53 9.13 2.25
CA GLY A 70 -3.86 8.70 2.71
C GLY A 70 -4.15 8.89 4.20
N PRO A 71 -3.26 8.47 5.14
CA PRO A 71 -3.60 8.36 6.57
C PRO A 71 -4.05 9.66 7.25
N MET A 72 -3.70 10.81 6.69
CA MET A 72 -3.97 12.12 7.29
C MET A 72 -5.36 12.67 6.93
N ILE A 73 -6.40 11.82 6.96
CA ILE A 73 -7.78 12.20 6.59
C ILE A 73 -8.35 13.30 7.50
N LEU A 74 -7.94 13.36 8.77
CA LEU A 74 -8.29 14.41 9.73
C LEU A 74 -7.35 15.62 9.69
N GLY A 75 -6.39 15.63 8.77
CA GLY A 75 -5.26 16.55 8.75
C GLY A 75 -4.13 16.17 9.72
N HIS A 76 -2.98 16.82 9.57
CA HIS A 76 -1.79 16.55 10.36
C HIS A 76 -1.91 17.04 11.80
N GLY A 77 -1.49 16.22 12.76
CA GLY A 77 -1.43 16.62 14.17
C GLY A 77 -2.80 16.91 14.78
N HIS A 78 -3.83 16.17 14.40
CA HIS A 78 -5.16 16.28 14.98
C HIS A 78 -5.09 16.13 16.52
N PRO A 79 -5.60 17.09 17.32
CA PRO A 79 -5.36 17.13 18.77
C PRO A 79 -5.75 15.86 19.52
N ALA A 80 -6.89 15.25 19.18
CA ALA A 80 -7.35 14.01 19.80
C ALA A 80 -6.43 12.81 19.50
N VAL A 81 -5.85 12.76 18.29
CA VAL A 81 -4.93 11.68 17.91
C VAL A 81 -3.60 11.86 18.65
N LEU A 82 -3.09 13.10 18.73
CA LEU A 82 -1.86 13.41 19.46
C LEU A 82 -1.98 13.07 20.95
N ASP A 83 -3.08 13.47 21.60
CA ASP A 83 -3.34 13.17 23.01
C ASP A 83 -3.40 11.64 23.26
N ALA A 84 -4.09 10.89 22.40
CA ALA A 84 -4.16 9.43 22.50
C ALA A 84 -2.78 8.76 22.36
N VAL A 85 -1.98 9.18 21.37
CA VAL A 85 -0.62 8.66 21.16
C VAL A 85 0.30 9.01 22.33
N GLN A 86 0.23 10.25 22.84
CA GLN A 86 1.05 10.69 23.97
C GLN A 86 0.73 9.90 25.24
N LYS A 87 -0.55 9.68 25.54
CA LYS A 87 -0.97 8.82 26.66
C LYS A 87 -0.48 7.38 26.50
N ALA A 88 -0.68 6.80 25.31
CA ALA A 88 -0.24 5.42 25.05
C ALA A 88 1.28 5.25 25.20
N ALA A 89 2.08 6.24 24.77
CA ALA A 89 3.53 6.19 24.87
C ALA A 89 4.05 6.18 26.32
N LEU A 90 3.28 6.71 27.29
CA LEU A 90 3.64 6.66 28.71
C LEU A 90 3.48 5.25 29.31
N ASP A 91 2.56 4.45 28.76
CA ASP A 91 2.37 3.06 29.17
C ASP A 91 3.42 2.11 28.54
N GLY A 92 4.05 2.54 27.44
CA GLY A 92 5.09 1.80 26.72
C GLY A 92 4.84 1.72 25.21
N PHE A 93 5.91 1.52 24.42
CA PHE A 93 5.82 1.50 22.95
C PHE A 93 5.41 0.15 22.36
N SER A 94 5.70 -0.96 23.04
CA SER A 94 5.40 -2.33 22.58
C SER A 94 5.57 -3.31 23.74
N PHE A 95 4.76 -4.37 23.77
CA PHE A 95 4.70 -5.33 24.89
C PHE A 95 4.99 -6.79 24.50
N GLY A 96 4.90 -7.15 23.22
CA GLY A 96 5.06 -8.56 22.79
C GLY A 96 4.01 -9.51 23.36
N ALA A 97 2.90 -8.98 23.88
CA ALA A 97 1.79 -9.70 24.49
C ALA A 97 0.46 -8.98 24.17
N PRO A 98 -0.68 -9.67 24.24
CA PRO A 98 -1.99 -9.09 23.91
C PRO A 98 -2.37 -7.91 24.81
N THR A 99 -3.12 -6.96 24.25
CA THR A 99 -3.68 -5.79 24.93
C THR A 99 -5.17 -5.62 24.63
N GLU A 100 -5.90 -4.97 25.54
CA GLU A 100 -7.32 -4.62 25.32
C GLU A 100 -7.52 -3.71 24.10
N ARG A 101 -6.58 -2.79 23.85
CA ARG A 101 -6.60 -1.86 22.71
C ARG A 101 -6.60 -2.58 21.35
N GLU A 102 -6.00 -3.76 21.26
CA GLU A 102 -6.08 -4.59 20.04
C GLU A 102 -7.51 -5.08 19.78
N VAL A 103 -8.24 -5.45 20.83
CA VAL A 103 -9.63 -5.91 20.74
C VAL A 103 -10.53 -4.73 20.36
N GLU A 104 -10.39 -3.59 21.04
CA GLU A 104 -11.17 -2.38 20.76
C GLU A 104 -11.02 -1.94 19.30
N LEU A 105 -9.79 -1.90 18.78
CA LEU A 105 -9.53 -1.55 17.38
C LEU A 105 -10.12 -2.58 16.41
N ALA A 106 -9.99 -3.87 16.71
CA ALA A 106 -10.55 -4.93 15.87
C ALA A 106 -12.08 -4.83 15.81
N GLU A 107 -12.75 -4.66 16.94
CA GLU A 107 -14.21 -4.50 17.00
C GLU A 107 -14.68 -3.28 16.20
N GLU A 108 -13.95 -2.16 16.26
CA GLU A 108 -14.34 -0.95 15.53
C GLU A 108 -14.17 -1.08 14.02
N ILE A 109 -13.11 -1.77 13.57
CA ILE A 109 -12.95 -2.11 12.14
C ILE A 109 -14.13 -2.98 11.67
N LEU A 110 -14.48 -4.03 12.41
CA LEU A 110 -15.54 -4.97 12.03
C LEU A 110 -16.93 -4.29 11.99
N LYS A 111 -17.19 -3.30 12.87
CA LYS A 111 -18.43 -2.51 12.81
C LYS A 111 -18.52 -1.67 11.53
N LEU A 112 -17.40 -1.14 11.04
CA LEU A 112 -17.36 -0.23 9.89
C LEU A 112 -17.26 -0.96 8.53
N VAL A 113 -16.79 -2.21 8.52
CA VAL A 113 -16.57 -2.99 7.30
C VAL A 113 -17.38 -4.30 7.37
N PRO A 114 -18.67 -4.28 6.97
CA PRO A 114 -19.58 -5.43 7.17
C PRO A 114 -19.21 -6.71 6.42
N SER A 115 -18.26 -6.65 5.49
CA SER A 115 -17.74 -7.84 4.79
C SER A 115 -16.74 -8.63 5.64
N MET A 116 -16.23 -8.05 6.73
CA MET A 116 -15.26 -8.69 7.61
C MET A 116 -15.95 -9.27 8.85
N GLU A 117 -15.72 -10.55 9.13
CA GLU A 117 -16.18 -11.22 10.36
C GLU A 117 -15.06 -11.35 11.40
N GLN A 118 -13.80 -11.36 10.94
CA GLN A 118 -12.59 -11.39 11.77
C GLN A 118 -11.50 -10.56 11.09
N VAL A 119 -10.58 -10.00 11.90
CA VAL A 119 -9.47 -9.19 11.41
C VAL A 119 -8.16 -9.58 12.08
N ARG A 120 -7.05 -9.44 11.33
CA ARG A 120 -5.68 -9.59 11.84
C ARG A 120 -4.91 -8.31 11.54
N LEU A 121 -4.41 -7.66 12.58
CA LEU A 121 -3.55 -6.48 12.47
C LEU A 121 -2.13 -6.90 12.07
N VAL A 122 -1.52 -6.09 11.20
CA VAL A 122 -0.15 -6.25 10.68
C VAL A 122 0.49 -4.87 10.54
N SER A 123 1.77 -4.81 10.19
CA SER A 123 2.55 -3.57 10.23
C SER A 123 2.49 -2.75 8.95
N SER A 124 1.98 -3.31 7.84
CA SER A 124 1.88 -2.59 6.57
C SER A 124 0.86 -3.21 5.60
N GLY A 125 0.45 -2.45 4.59
CA GLY A 125 -0.35 -2.95 3.47
C GLY A 125 0.31 -4.11 2.71
N THR A 126 1.65 -4.11 2.57
CA THR A 126 2.39 -5.24 1.97
C THR A 126 2.21 -6.52 2.79
N GLU A 127 2.30 -6.42 4.12
CA GLU A 127 2.07 -7.58 5.02
C GLU A 127 0.62 -8.06 4.97
N ALA A 128 -0.34 -7.14 4.82
CA ALA A 128 -1.75 -7.47 4.67
C ALA A 128 -1.99 -8.24 3.37
N ALA A 129 -1.52 -7.70 2.24
CA ALA A 129 -1.65 -8.33 0.93
C ALA A 129 -0.98 -9.70 0.89
N MET A 130 0.26 -9.84 1.36
CA MET A 130 0.95 -11.14 1.36
C MET A 130 0.24 -12.19 2.24
N SER A 131 -0.36 -11.75 3.35
CA SER A 131 -1.14 -12.62 4.24
C SER A 131 -2.45 -13.03 3.59
N ALA A 132 -3.15 -12.11 2.91
CA ALA A 132 -4.37 -12.41 2.16
C ALA A 132 -4.12 -13.41 1.02
N LEU A 133 -3.02 -13.26 0.26
CA LEU A 133 -2.64 -14.23 -0.76
C LEU A 133 -2.36 -15.62 -0.17
N ARG A 134 -1.65 -15.69 0.96
CA ARG A 134 -1.34 -16.96 1.63
C ARG A 134 -2.62 -17.61 2.17
N LEU A 135 -3.52 -16.83 2.77
CA LEU A 135 -4.81 -17.30 3.25
C LEU A 135 -5.64 -17.86 2.09
N ALA A 136 -5.76 -17.13 0.99
CA ALA A 136 -6.52 -17.57 -0.17
C ALA A 136 -6.00 -18.89 -0.73
N ARG A 137 -4.69 -19.00 -0.97
CA ARG A 137 -4.06 -20.23 -1.45
C ARG A 137 -4.29 -21.41 -0.50
N GLY A 138 -4.14 -21.19 0.81
CA GLY A 138 -4.36 -22.21 1.82
C GLY A 138 -5.82 -22.65 1.92
N ALA A 139 -6.76 -21.71 1.87
CA ALA A 139 -8.19 -21.99 1.96
C ALA A 139 -8.73 -22.74 0.73
N THR A 140 -8.22 -22.42 -0.47
CA THR A 140 -8.71 -23.06 -1.70
C THR A 140 -7.87 -24.27 -2.15
N GLY A 141 -6.65 -24.43 -1.63
CA GLY A 141 -5.69 -25.43 -2.11
C GLY A 141 -5.15 -25.15 -3.53
N ARG A 142 -5.17 -23.88 -3.96
CA ARG A 142 -4.86 -23.48 -5.34
C ARG A 142 -3.67 -22.52 -5.38
N ASN A 143 -2.97 -22.47 -6.50
CA ASN A 143 -1.72 -21.71 -6.61
C ASN A 143 -1.89 -20.35 -7.31
N LYS A 144 -2.76 -20.27 -8.32
CA LYS A 144 -2.82 -19.07 -9.17
C LYS A 144 -3.53 -17.93 -8.48
N ILE A 145 -3.06 -16.71 -8.72
CA ILE A 145 -3.74 -15.48 -8.32
C ILE A 145 -3.96 -14.61 -9.55
N VAL A 146 -4.97 -13.76 -9.50
CA VAL A 146 -5.20 -12.72 -10.49
C VAL A 146 -4.99 -11.37 -9.82
N LYS A 147 -4.24 -10.48 -10.49
CA LYS A 147 -4.17 -9.05 -10.19
C LYS A 147 -4.38 -8.24 -11.46
N PHE A 148 -4.51 -6.93 -11.32
CA PHE A 148 -4.70 -6.03 -12.46
C PHE A 148 -3.47 -5.17 -12.72
N GLU A 149 -3.19 -4.88 -13.99
CA GLU A 149 -2.20 -3.91 -14.40
C GLU A 149 -2.58 -2.53 -13.86
N GLY A 150 -1.58 -1.76 -13.42
CA GLY A 150 -1.76 -0.47 -12.76
C GLY A 150 -2.12 -0.56 -11.27
N CYS A 151 -2.62 -1.71 -10.79
CA CYS A 151 -2.81 -1.93 -9.36
C CYS A 151 -1.50 -2.25 -8.62
N TYR A 152 -1.39 -1.75 -7.39
CA TYR A 152 -0.27 -1.96 -6.48
C TYR A 152 -0.76 -2.51 -5.14
N HIS A 153 -0.20 -3.64 -4.73
CA HIS A 153 -0.59 -4.39 -3.52
C HIS A 153 0.60 -4.61 -2.59
N GLY A 154 1.56 -3.68 -2.59
CA GLY A 154 2.84 -3.86 -1.93
C GLY A 154 3.89 -4.58 -2.79
N HIS A 155 5.01 -4.94 -2.16
CA HIS A 155 6.20 -5.43 -2.86
C HIS A 155 6.54 -6.90 -2.56
N ALA A 156 5.56 -7.72 -2.16
CA ALA A 156 5.78 -9.17 -2.07
C ALA A 156 6.05 -9.74 -3.47
N ASP A 157 6.99 -10.68 -3.58
CA ASP A 157 7.51 -11.17 -4.86
C ASP A 157 6.42 -11.60 -5.85
N SER A 158 5.37 -12.28 -5.39
CA SER A 158 4.25 -12.72 -6.24
C SER A 158 3.40 -11.58 -6.82
N LEU A 159 3.59 -10.35 -6.35
CA LEU A 159 2.87 -9.15 -6.81
C LEU A 159 3.72 -8.25 -7.72
N LEU A 160 5.05 -8.46 -7.72
CA LEU A 160 6.03 -7.77 -8.57
C LEU A 160 6.07 -8.36 -9.99
N VAL A 161 4.91 -8.32 -10.63
CA VAL A 161 4.65 -8.98 -11.92
C VAL A 161 3.99 -8.00 -12.89
N LYS A 162 4.50 -7.95 -14.12
CA LYS A 162 3.91 -7.23 -15.25
C LYS A 162 3.23 -8.20 -16.20
N ALA A 163 2.29 -7.71 -16.99
CA ALA A 163 1.68 -8.47 -18.07
C ALA A 163 2.76 -9.05 -19.01
N GLY A 164 2.59 -10.31 -19.40
CA GLY A 164 3.39 -10.94 -20.44
C GLY A 164 2.96 -10.46 -21.83
N SER A 165 3.75 -10.77 -22.86
CA SER A 165 3.27 -10.58 -24.25
C SER A 165 2.18 -11.61 -24.53
N GLY A 166 0.95 -11.14 -24.78
CA GLY A 166 -0.22 -11.98 -25.08
C GLY A 166 -1.38 -11.75 -24.11
N LEU A 167 -2.61 -11.91 -24.61
CA LEU A 167 -3.84 -11.82 -23.82
C LEU A 167 -3.86 -13.02 -22.86
N ALA A 168 -3.76 -12.78 -21.55
CA ALA A 168 -3.76 -13.80 -20.49
C ALA A 168 -2.50 -14.70 -20.38
N THR A 169 -1.29 -14.21 -20.68
CA THR A 169 -0.06 -14.97 -20.43
C THR A 169 0.50 -14.80 -19.02
N PHE A 170 1.25 -15.81 -18.56
CA PHE A 170 1.98 -15.77 -17.29
C PHE A 170 2.87 -14.53 -17.22
N GLY A 171 2.82 -13.85 -16.08
CA GLY A 171 3.50 -12.57 -15.96
C GLY A 171 5.02 -12.69 -15.83
N ASN A 172 5.72 -11.64 -16.25
CA ASN A 172 7.17 -11.53 -16.11
C ASN A 172 7.52 -10.77 -14.82
N PRO A 173 8.65 -11.09 -14.16
CA PRO A 173 9.08 -10.34 -13.00
C PRO A 173 9.39 -8.88 -13.38
N THR A 174 9.01 -7.94 -12.52
CA THR A 174 9.32 -6.51 -12.69
C THR A 174 10.57 -6.06 -11.95
N SER A 175 11.10 -6.91 -11.08
CA SER A 175 12.34 -6.68 -10.33
C SER A 175 13.32 -7.82 -10.60
N ALA A 176 14.59 -7.47 -10.82
CA ALA A 176 15.64 -8.44 -11.14
C ALA A 176 15.89 -9.46 -10.00
N GLY A 177 15.50 -9.14 -8.77
CA GLY A 177 15.66 -10.04 -7.62
C GLY A 177 14.56 -11.08 -7.47
N VAL A 178 13.51 -11.06 -8.30
CA VAL A 178 12.37 -11.96 -8.19
C VAL A 178 12.54 -13.15 -9.15
N PRO A 179 12.64 -14.40 -8.65
CA PRO A 179 12.73 -15.58 -9.49
C PRO A 179 11.46 -15.78 -10.35
N ALA A 180 11.64 -16.26 -11.58
CA ALA A 180 10.54 -16.57 -12.50
C ALA A 180 9.53 -17.55 -11.87
N ASP A 181 10.03 -18.51 -11.09
CA ASP A 181 9.22 -19.52 -10.40
C ASP A 181 8.29 -18.92 -9.33
N VAL A 182 8.54 -17.70 -8.84
CA VAL A 182 7.63 -17.06 -7.88
C VAL A 182 6.46 -16.39 -8.59
N VAL A 183 6.67 -15.90 -9.82
CA VAL A 183 5.70 -15.07 -10.54
C VAL A 183 4.85 -15.84 -11.54
N HIS A 184 5.23 -17.07 -11.90
CA HIS A 184 4.45 -17.92 -12.82
C HIS A 184 3.07 -18.31 -12.30
N HIS A 185 2.77 -18.06 -11.02
CA HIS A 185 1.44 -18.24 -10.45
C HIS A 185 0.60 -16.95 -10.43
N THR A 186 1.09 -15.88 -11.04
CA THR A 186 0.39 -14.58 -11.07
C THR A 186 -0.04 -14.25 -12.48
N LEU A 187 -1.36 -14.20 -12.66
CA LEU A 187 -2.01 -13.70 -13.88
C LEU A 187 -2.22 -12.19 -13.71
N VAL A 188 -1.80 -11.42 -14.72
CA VAL A 188 -1.99 -9.97 -14.75
C VAL A 188 -2.98 -9.65 -15.86
N LEU A 189 -4.12 -9.09 -15.48
CA LEU A 189 -5.18 -8.68 -16.41
C LEU A 189 -5.22 -7.16 -16.53
N GLU A 190 -5.78 -6.66 -17.62
CA GLU A 190 -6.11 -5.25 -17.80
C GLU A 190 -7.28 -4.88 -16.88
N TYR A 191 -7.10 -3.80 -16.11
CA TYR A 191 -8.13 -3.29 -15.22
C TYR A 191 -9.37 -2.86 -16.03
N ASN A 192 -10.59 -3.14 -15.53
CA ASN A 192 -11.86 -2.92 -16.23
C ASN A 192 -12.09 -3.73 -17.53
N ASN A 193 -11.24 -4.69 -17.89
CA ASN A 193 -11.44 -5.54 -19.06
C ASN A 193 -12.23 -6.81 -18.70
N ALA A 194 -13.55 -6.77 -18.85
CA ALA A 194 -14.44 -7.90 -18.53
C ALA A 194 -14.24 -9.11 -19.46
N ALA A 195 -13.91 -8.88 -20.73
CA ALA A 195 -13.71 -9.97 -21.70
C ALA A 195 -12.46 -10.79 -21.34
N GLN A 196 -11.37 -10.12 -20.99
CA GLN A 196 -10.14 -10.79 -20.56
C GLN A 196 -10.32 -11.49 -19.21
N LEU A 197 -11.14 -10.92 -18.32
CA LEU A 197 -11.53 -11.57 -17.07
C LEU A 197 -12.29 -12.88 -17.33
N ASP A 198 -13.28 -12.86 -18.24
CA ASP A 198 -14.04 -14.04 -18.63
C ASP A 198 -13.14 -15.14 -19.23
N GLU A 199 -12.23 -14.76 -20.13
CA GLU A 199 -11.25 -15.66 -20.73
C GLU A 199 -10.33 -16.31 -19.68
N ALA A 200 -9.79 -15.51 -18.76
CA ALA A 200 -8.92 -16.01 -17.69
C ALA A 200 -9.62 -17.04 -16.79
N PHE A 201 -10.89 -16.80 -16.44
CA PHE A 201 -11.67 -17.76 -15.65
C PHE A 201 -12.06 -19.00 -16.47
N ALA A 202 -12.33 -18.87 -17.77
CA ALA A 202 -12.59 -20.02 -18.63
C ALA A 202 -11.35 -20.95 -18.73
N LEU A 203 -10.14 -20.38 -18.82
CA LEU A 203 -8.90 -21.14 -18.95
C LEU A 203 -8.34 -21.65 -17.62
N HIS A 204 -8.55 -20.91 -16.53
CA HIS A 204 -7.82 -21.12 -15.28
C HIS A 204 -8.69 -21.13 -14.02
N GLY A 205 -10.01 -20.97 -14.12
CA GLY A 205 -10.93 -20.77 -12.99
C GLY A 205 -10.70 -21.73 -11.82
N ASP A 206 -10.57 -23.02 -12.09
CA ASP A 206 -10.41 -24.07 -11.06
C ASP A 206 -9.02 -24.05 -10.38
N ALA A 207 -8.06 -23.34 -10.97
CA ALA A 207 -6.71 -23.17 -10.43
C ALA A 207 -6.48 -21.80 -9.78
N ILE A 208 -7.45 -20.88 -9.84
CA ILE A 208 -7.37 -19.54 -9.25
C ILE A 208 -7.78 -19.62 -7.77
N ALA A 209 -6.87 -19.26 -6.88
CA ALA A 209 -7.09 -19.10 -5.44
C ALA A 209 -7.84 -17.81 -5.12
N CYS A 210 -7.39 -16.69 -5.69
CA CYS A 210 -8.05 -15.41 -5.52
C CYS A 210 -7.84 -14.45 -6.68
N VAL A 211 -8.72 -13.45 -6.73
CA VAL A 211 -8.54 -12.23 -7.48
C VAL A 211 -8.37 -11.07 -6.50
N MET A 212 -7.27 -10.33 -6.62
CA MET A 212 -6.95 -9.16 -5.81
C MET A 212 -7.08 -7.89 -6.65
N ILE A 213 -7.77 -6.87 -6.11
CA ILE A 213 -8.10 -5.64 -6.84
C ILE A 213 -8.18 -4.44 -5.90
N GLU A 214 -7.69 -3.28 -6.34
CA GLU A 214 -8.08 -1.98 -5.77
C GLU A 214 -9.46 -1.59 -6.34
N PRO A 215 -10.55 -1.49 -5.55
CA PRO A 215 -11.87 -1.16 -6.10
C PRO A 215 -11.93 0.21 -6.78
N ILE A 216 -11.09 1.13 -6.31
CA ILE A 216 -10.72 2.37 -6.96
C ILE A 216 -9.20 2.35 -7.02
N ALA A 217 -8.62 2.12 -8.19
CA ALA A 217 -7.18 2.17 -8.33
C ALA A 217 -6.70 3.60 -8.02
N GLY A 218 -5.68 3.70 -7.15
CA GLY A 218 -5.01 4.96 -6.83
C GLY A 218 -3.56 5.00 -7.34
N ASN A 219 -2.97 3.82 -7.58
CA ASN A 219 -1.56 3.69 -7.97
C ASN A 219 -1.28 3.85 -9.47
N MET A 220 -2.35 3.90 -10.27
CA MET A 220 -2.34 4.35 -11.67
C MET A 220 -3.13 5.65 -11.83
N ASN A 221 -3.05 6.54 -10.83
CA ASN A 221 -3.95 7.67 -10.64
C ASN A 221 -5.37 7.21 -10.28
N PHE A 222 -6.34 8.12 -10.20
CA PHE A 222 -7.71 7.84 -9.79
C PHE A 222 -8.51 7.17 -10.90
N VAL A 223 -8.61 5.83 -10.87
CA VAL A 223 -9.35 5.04 -11.88
C VAL A 223 -10.33 4.09 -11.21
N ARG A 224 -11.62 4.40 -11.34
CA ARG A 224 -12.70 3.62 -10.72
C ARG A 224 -13.01 2.33 -11.50
N ALA A 225 -13.21 1.22 -10.79
CA ALA A 225 -13.75 0.02 -11.42
C ALA A 225 -15.22 0.24 -11.85
N GLY A 226 -15.56 -0.16 -13.08
CA GLY A 226 -16.93 -0.12 -13.57
C GLY A 226 -17.82 -1.06 -12.75
N VAL A 227 -19.02 -0.62 -12.40
CA VAL A 227 -19.99 -1.45 -11.66
C VAL A 227 -20.28 -2.79 -12.38
N PRO A 228 -20.48 -2.83 -13.73
CA PRO A 228 -20.65 -4.10 -14.44
C PRO A 228 -19.44 -5.03 -14.29
N PHE A 229 -18.22 -4.48 -14.37
CA PHE A 229 -16.98 -5.24 -14.21
C PHE A 229 -16.86 -5.82 -12.79
N MET A 230 -17.13 -5.04 -11.74
CA MET A 230 -17.10 -5.51 -10.35
C MET A 230 -18.15 -6.58 -10.06
N LYS A 231 -19.36 -6.43 -10.60
CA LYS A 231 -20.41 -7.47 -10.51
C LYS A 231 -19.93 -8.76 -11.17
N ARG A 232 -19.38 -8.65 -12.39
CA ARG A 232 -18.89 -9.81 -13.12
C ARG A 232 -17.75 -10.52 -12.37
N LEU A 233 -16.84 -9.74 -11.79
CA LEU A 233 -15.74 -10.25 -10.97
C LEU A 233 -16.24 -11.05 -9.76
N ARG A 234 -17.22 -10.51 -9.02
CA ARG A 234 -17.85 -11.21 -7.89
C ARG A 234 -18.55 -12.49 -8.33
N GLU A 235 -19.27 -12.48 -9.44
CA GLU A 235 -19.96 -13.66 -9.98
C GLU A 235 -18.96 -14.77 -10.34
N LEU A 236 -17.88 -14.44 -11.06
CA LEU A 236 -16.87 -15.40 -11.48
C LEU A 236 -16.12 -16.00 -10.28
N CYS A 237 -15.70 -15.17 -9.32
CA CYS A 237 -15.07 -15.65 -8.10
C CYS A 237 -15.97 -16.65 -7.37
N THR A 238 -17.26 -16.32 -7.21
CA THR A 238 -18.25 -17.21 -6.56
C THR A 238 -18.43 -18.51 -7.32
N ARG A 239 -18.62 -18.44 -8.64
CA ARG A 239 -18.86 -19.61 -9.50
C ARG A 239 -17.71 -20.61 -9.46
N HIS A 240 -16.47 -20.13 -9.50
CA HIS A 240 -15.29 -20.98 -9.55
C HIS A 240 -14.70 -21.27 -8.16
N GLY A 241 -15.27 -20.74 -7.08
CA GLY A 241 -14.74 -20.91 -5.72
C GLY A 241 -13.41 -20.20 -5.47
N ALA A 242 -13.09 -19.16 -6.24
CA ALA A 242 -11.96 -18.27 -5.97
C ALA A 242 -12.38 -17.19 -4.96
N LEU A 243 -11.47 -16.76 -4.10
CA LEU A 243 -11.73 -15.64 -3.18
C LEU A 243 -11.60 -14.31 -3.90
N LEU A 244 -12.50 -13.37 -3.60
CA LEU A 244 -12.38 -11.99 -4.04
C LEU A 244 -11.75 -11.17 -2.92
N VAL A 245 -10.58 -10.57 -3.18
CA VAL A 245 -9.83 -9.76 -2.22
C VAL A 245 -9.87 -8.31 -2.69
N PHE A 246 -10.52 -7.44 -1.92
CA PHE A 246 -10.40 -6.00 -2.10
C PHE A 246 -9.19 -5.50 -1.31
N ASP A 247 -8.27 -4.86 -2.02
CA ASP A 247 -7.20 -4.09 -1.43
C ASP A 247 -7.70 -2.66 -1.20
N GLU A 248 -7.97 -2.33 0.06
CA GLU A 248 -8.47 -1.02 0.53
C GLU A 248 -7.48 -0.34 1.48
N VAL A 249 -6.18 -0.60 1.29
CA VAL A 249 -5.08 0.16 1.92
C VAL A 249 -5.11 1.62 1.48
#